data_AF-W2G238-F1
#
_entry.id   AF-W2G238-F1
#
_cell.length_a   1.000
_cell.length_b   1.000
_cell.length_c   1.000
_cell.angle_alpha   90.00
_cell.angle_beta   90.00
_cell.angle_gamma   90.00
#
_symmetry.space_group_name_H-M   'P 1'
#
loop_
_entity.id
_entity.type
_entity.pdbx_description
1 polymer ?
#
loop_
_entity_poly.entity_id
_entity_poly.type
_entity_poly.pdbx_seq_one_letter_code
_entity_poly.pdbx_strand_id
1 'polypeptide(L)'
;MSTHGIAHRSEMRPLRPPRVPVPPAPGYTELQRLGVGEPPQNADARRLRRAAGVLLLIFCLGTAIGLVHVIGLSQQVLARLEEQQMQRPTLMHQPHTQSRGVVGGGWQRSQGAANVLIAYSDGPHLSKLAAVVEAGARNVLGNGTKSLRVRTLDNASFADDVMWADAVILGTHVVNANVEPKMAKFLSEWSFTEDLSQKIGAVFVTSGGISAGEELTMVNLLHSLMIFRMIIVGGERWTSAFGASAIVGEGPFAPADQTSPELRDFPPICYPTDPDSIHDMFKDKAIGLGERAASIATQLRRARVDLSRQN
;
A
#
# COMPACT_ATOMS: atom_id res chain seq x y z
N MET A 1 -41.46 -7.68 -61.69
CA MET A 1 -41.36 -6.31 -62.25
C MET A 1 -40.06 -5.74 -61.72
N SER A 2 -38.95 -5.87 -62.47
CA SER A 2 -38.44 -4.85 -63.42
C SER A 2 -38.11 -3.53 -62.68
N THR A 3 -36.93 -2.92 -62.74
CA THR A 3 -35.87 -2.94 -63.76
C THR A 3 -34.65 -2.15 -63.27
N HIS A 4 -33.50 -2.42 -63.89
CA HIS A 4 -32.21 -1.72 -64.02
C HIS A 4 -32.20 -0.19 -63.82
N GLY A 5 -31.10 0.51 -63.49
CA GLY A 5 -29.67 0.22 -63.54
C GLY A 5 -28.90 1.45 -64.08
N ILE A 6 -27.61 1.54 -63.72
CA ILE A 6 -26.53 2.34 -64.33
C ILE A 6 -26.45 3.83 -63.93
N ALA A 7 -25.39 4.16 -63.19
CA ALA A 7 -24.74 5.47 -63.23
C ALA A 7 -23.26 5.28 -63.59
N HIS A 8 -22.83 6.02 -64.60
CA HIS A 8 -21.59 5.86 -65.35
C HIS A 8 -20.37 6.34 -64.55
N ARG A 9 -19.28 5.59 -64.66
CA ARG A 9 -17.92 5.89 -64.17
C ARG A 9 -17.40 7.13 -64.93
N SER A 10 -17.23 8.25 -64.23
CA SER A 10 -16.57 9.45 -64.79
C SER A 10 -15.06 9.40 -64.52
N GLU A 11 -14.31 9.74 -65.56
CA GLU A 11 -12.88 9.60 -65.73
C GLU A 11 -12.09 10.54 -64.79
N MET A 12 -11.26 9.99 -63.91
CA MET A 12 -10.18 10.77 -63.28
C MET A 12 -8.92 10.62 -64.13
N ARG A 13 -8.67 11.63 -64.97
CA ARG A 13 -7.42 11.80 -65.74
C ARG A 13 -6.39 12.52 -64.86
N PRO A 14 -5.17 12.00 -64.64
CA PRO A 14 -4.15 12.71 -63.88
C PRO A 14 -3.67 13.95 -64.66
N LEU A 15 -3.73 15.12 -64.02
CA LEU A 15 -3.13 16.35 -64.53
C LEU A 15 -1.60 16.22 -64.53
N ARG A 16 -1.00 16.32 -65.72
CA ARG A 16 0.46 16.36 -65.91
C ARG A 16 0.98 17.75 -65.50
N PRO A 17 1.97 17.87 -64.59
CA PRO A 17 2.57 19.16 -64.27
C PRO A 17 3.37 19.73 -65.47
N PRO A 18 3.48 21.06 -65.59
CA PRO A 18 4.16 21.71 -66.71
C PRO A 18 5.66 21.39 -66.74
N ARG A 19 6.19 21.16 -67.95
CA ARG A 19 7.63 20.96 -68.20
C ARG A 19 8.37 22.28 -67.92
N VAL A 20 9.31 22.26 -66.99
CA VAL A 20 10.30 23.31 -66.81
C VAL A 20 11.42 23.10 -67.87
N PRO A 21 11.84 24.12 -68.63
CA PRO A 21 12.94 24.00 -69.57
C PRO A 21 14.26 23.66 -68.85
N VAL A 22 14.92 22.60 -69.31
CA VAL A 22 16.29 22.25 -68.91
C VAL A 22 17.26 23.14 -69.70
N PRO A 23 18.13 23.95 -69.07
CA PRO A 23 19.17 24.68 -69.80
C PRO A 23 20.22 23.71 -70.35
N PRO A 24 20.77 23.96 -71.55
CA PRO A 24 21.74 23.06 -72.18
C PRO A 24 23.03 22.97 -71.36
N ALA A 25 23.57 21.76 -71.27
CA ALA A 25 24.87 21.49 -70.67
C ALA A 25 25.97 22.24 -71.45
N PRO A 26 26.87 22.98 -70.79
CA PRO A 26 28.00 23.59 -71.48
C PRO A 26 29.00 22.50 -71.89
N GLY A 27 29.30 22.48 -73.19
CA GLY A 27 30.20 21.54 -73.84
C GLY A 27 31.63 21.61 -73.31
N TYR A 28 32.23 20.44 -73.17
CA TYR A 28 33.65 20.24 -72.90
C TYR A 28 34.48 20.61 -74.13
N THR A 29 34.78 21.89 -74.36
CA THR A 29 35.94 22.32 -75.17
C THR A 29 36.08 23.85 -75.17
N GLU A 30 36.86 24.38 -74.22
CA GLU A 30 37.63 25.63 -74.37
C GLU A 30 38.57 25.73 -73.17
N LEU A 31 39.67 24.98 -73.29
CA LEU A 31 40.88 25.15 -72.48
C LEU A 31 41.70 26.27 -73.12
N GLN A 32 42.26 27.13 -72.28
CA GLN A 32 43.35 28.09 -72.59
C GLN A 32 43.00 29.29 -73.47
N ARG A 33 42.56 30.36 -72.81
CA ARG A 33 43.32 31.62 -72.68
C ARG A 33 42.41 32.66 -72.05
N LEU A 34 42.79 33.14 -70.86
CA LEU A 34 42.79 34.56 -70.47
C LEU A 34 42.97 34.65 -68.95
N GLY A 35 44.00 35.39 -68.54
CA GLY A 35 44.01 36.06 -67.26
C GLY A 35 44.41 35.23 -66.05
N VAL A 36 45.72 35.09 -65.86
CA VAL A 36 46.32 35.06 -64.53
C VAL A 36 45.86 36.33 -63.80
N GLY A 37 44.87 36.18 -62.94
CA GLY A 37 44.52 37.14 -61.90
C GLY A 37 44.57 36.39 -60.58
N GLU A 38 45.54 36.72 -59.73
CA GLU A 38 45.69 36.13 -58.40
C GLU A 38 44.36 36.17 -57.62
N PRO A 39 43.91 35.06 -57.00
CA PRO A 39 42.75 35.12 -56.11
C PRO A 39 43.13 35.91 -54.84
N PRO A 40 42.33 36.91 -54.40
CA PRO A 40 42.58 37.52 -53.12
C PRO A 40 42.30 36.50 -52.00
N GLN A 41 43.35 36.22 -51.24
CA GLN A 41 43.33 35.80 -49.83
C GLN A 41 42.56 34.51 -49.47
N ASN A 42 43.28 33.39 -49.58
CA ASN A 42 43.09 32.10 -48.86
C ASN A 42 43.12 32.24 -47.30
N ALA A 43 43.17 33.46 -46.78
CA ALA A 43 43.16 33.79 -45.36
C ALA A 43 41.73 33.81 -44.80
N ASP A 44 40.73 34.29 -45.57
CA ASP A 44 39.37 34.51 -45.06
C ASP A 44 38.59 33.22 -44.83
N ALA A 45 38.68 32.26 -45.76
CA ALA A 45 38.06 30.94 -45.59
C ALA A 45 38.69 30.15 -44.42
N ARG A 46 40.01 30.29 -44.20
CA ARG A 46 40.71 29.67 -43.06
C ARG A 46 40.36 30.37 -41.74
N ARG A 47 40.23 31.70 -41.74
CA ARG A 47 39.74 32.47 -40.58
C ARG A 47 38.30 32.09 -40.23
N LEU A 48 37.42 31.93 -41.22
CA LEU A 48 36.03 31.52 -41.01
C LEU A 48 35.92 30.09 -40.45
N ARG A 49 36.70 29.13 -40.97
CA ARG A 49 36.74 27.75 -40.44
C ARG A 49 37.32 27.68 -39.02
N ARG A 50 38.35 28.47 -38.73
CA ARG A 50 38.90 28.59 -37.36
C ARG A 50 37.88 29.23 -36.42
N ALA A 51 37.20 30.28 -36.85
CA ALA A 51 36.14 30.93 -36.07
C ALA A 51 34.97 29.97 -35.80
N ALA A 52 34.52 29.20 -36.81
CA ALA A 52 33.48 28.19 -36.64
C ALA A 52 33.91 27.05 -35.70
N GLY A 53 35.16 26.59 -35.80
CA GLY A 53 35.72 25.59 -34.88
C GLY A 53 35.80 26.10 -33.44
N VAL A 54 36.20 27.36 -33.24
CA VAL A 54 36.22 28.00 -31.91
C VAL A 54 34.80 28.15 -31.36
N LEU A 55 33.83 28.57 -32.17
CA LEU A 55 32.43 28.67 -31.76
C LEU A 55 31.83 27.31 -31.37
N LEU A 56 32.13 26.25 -32.14
CA LEU A 56 31.70 24.90 -31.82
C LEU A 56 32.31 24.40 -30.50
N LEU A 57 33.61 24.66 -30.29
CA LEU A 57 34.28 24.32 -29.03
C LEU A 57 33.66 25.06 -27.84
N ILE A 58 33.36 26.36 -27.98
CA ILE A 58 32.68 27.14 -26.95
C ILE A 58 31.28 26.57 -26.66
N PHE A 59 30.53 26.19 -27.70
CA PHE A 59 29.23 25.56 -27.55
C PHE A 59 29.31 24.21 -26.81
N CYS A 60 30.25 23.34 -27.20
CA CYS A 60 30.48 22.06 -26.54
C CYS A 60 30.94 22.20 -25.08
N LEU A 61 31.77 23.21 -24.78
CA LEU A 61 32.16 23.54 -23.41
C LEU A 61 30.95 24.03 -22.60
N GLY A 62 30.12 24.89 -23.19
CA GLY A 62 28.91 25.39 -22.55
C GLY A 62 27.91 24.28 -22.22
N THR A 63 27.68 23.33 -23.14
CA THR A 63 26.79 22.19 -22.89
C THR A 63 27.36 21.22 -21.84
N ALA A 64 28.67 20.97 -21.85
CA ALA A 64 29.33 20.16 -20.83
C ALA A 64 29.23 20.78 -19.43
N ILE A 65 29.47 22.09 -19.32
CA ILE A 65 29.30 22.84 -18.06
C ILE A 65 27.84 22.80 -17.61
N GLY A 66 26.89 22.98 -18.53
CA GLY A 66 25.45 22.89 -18.25
C GLY A 66 25.03 21.52 -17.71
N LEU A 67 25.50 20.43 -18.33
CA LEU A 67 25.24 19.07 -17.87
C LEU A 67 25.78 18.82 -16.46
N VAL A 68 27.00 19.25 -16.16
CA VAL A 68 27.57 19.14 -14.81
C VAL A 68 26.74 19.92 -13.78
N HIS A 69 26.26 21.11 -14.15
CA HIS A 69 25.37 21.90 -13.28
C HIS A 69 24.03 21.22 -13.02
N VAL A 70 23.41 20.64 -14.06
CA VAL A 70 22.14 19.91 -13.92
C VAL A 70 22.31 18.66 -13.07
N ILE A 71 23.40 17.91 -13.26
CA ILE A 71 23.72 16.75 -12.42
C ILE A 71 23.95 17.17 -10.98
N GLY A 72 24.69 18.26 -10.75
CA GLY A 72 24.93 18.80 -9.41
C GLY A 72 23.63 19.25 -8.71
N LEU A 73 22.77 19.99 -9.41
CA LEU A 73 21.45 20.38 -8.90
C LEU A 73 20.57 19.16 -8.63
N SER A 74 20.58 18.17 -9.52
CA SER A 74 19.82 16.93 -9.35
C SER A 74 20.29 16.17 -8.11
N GLN A 75 21.59 16.03 -7.91
CA GLN A 75 22.13 15.38 -6.71
C GLN A 75 21.88 16.18 -5.43
N GLN A 76 21.93 17.51 -5.48
CA GLN A 76 21.53 18.34 -4.35
C GLN A 76 20.06 18.18 -4.01
N VAL A 77 19.19 18.12 -5.02
CA VAL A 77 17.75 17.86 -4.82
C VAL A 77 17.54 16.45 -4.26
N LEU A 78 18.23 15.43 -4.78
CA LEU A 78 18.16 14.08 -4.22
C LEU A 78 18.64 14.05 -2.76
N ALA A 79 19.76 14.67 -2.43
CA ALA A 79 20.27 14.74 -1.06
C ALA A 79 19.30 15.49 -0.13
N ARG A 80 18.66 16.56 -0.61
CA ARG A 80 17.61 17.28 0.13
C ARG A 80 16.36 16.44 0.31
N LEU A 81 15.97 15.65 -0.69
CA LEU A 81 14.82 14.74 -0.61
C LEU A 81 15.13 13.57 0.33
N GLU A 82 16.35 13.03 0.34
CA GLU A 82 16.80 12.02 1.30
C GLU A 82 16.84 12.59 2.72
N GLU A 83 17.37 13.80 2.93
CA GLU A 83 17.28 14.53 4.21
C GLU A 83 15.82 14.74 4.62
N GLN A 84 14.94 15.16 3.71
CA GLN A 84 13.51 15.34 3.97
C GLN A 84 12.74 14.03 4.15
N GLN A 85 13.23 12.92 3.60
CA GLN A 85 12.65 11.59 3.82
C GLN A 85 13.08 11.06 5.20
N MET A 86 14.30 11.39 5.66
CA MET A 86 14.72 11.24 7.06
C MET A 86 13.97 12.18 8.02
N GLN A 87 13.62 13.38 7.56
CA GLN A 87 12.81 14.39 8.27
C GLN A 87 11.34 14.38 7.87
N ARG A 88 10.83 13.26 7.31
CA ARG A 88 9.40 13.09 7.15
C ARG A 88 8.83 13.26 8.55
N PRO A 89 7.99 14.27 8.81
CA PRO A 89 7.60 14.60 10.16
C PRO A 89 7.09 13.31 10.79
N THR A 90 7.67 12.98 11.94
CA THR A 90 7.34 11.84 12.80
C THR A 90 5.90 11.94 13.31
N LEU A 91 5.00 12.66 12.62
CA LEU A 91 3.57 12.72 12.87
C LEU A 91 2.91 11.35 12.70
N MET A 92 3.44 10.50 11.81
CA MET A 92 2.93 9.14 11.56
C MET A 92 3.78 8.05 12.23
N HIS A 93 4.91 8.42 12.85
CA HIS A 93 5.88 7.49 13.42
C HIS A 93 6.28 7.81 14.86
N GLN A 94 5.60 8.74 15.53
CA GLN A 94 5.58 8.67 16.98
C GLN A 94 5.03 7.28 17.32
N PRO A 95 5.81 6.37 17.93
CA PRO A 95 5.19 5.21 18.54
C PRO A 95 4.17 5.80 19.51
N HIS A 96 2.88 5.70 19.18
CA HIS A 96 1.85 6.33 19.97
C HIS A 96 1.85 5.62 21.33
N THR A 97 2.59 6.18 22.29
CA THR A 97 2.73 5.64 23.63
C THR A 97 1.47 5.82 24.47
N GLN A 98 0.36 6.24 23.87
CA GLN A 98 -0.95 6.40 24.51
C GLN A 98 -1.36 5.13 25.26
N SER A 99 -0.93 3.95 24.79
CA SER A 99 -1.11 2.69 25.52
C SER A 99 0.16 2.19 26.23
N ARG A 100 1.37 2.45 25.69
CA ARG A 100 2.63 1.94 26.26
C ARG A 100 2.89 2.40 27.70
N GLY A 101 2.34 3.54 28.12
CA GLY A 101 2.38 3.99 29.52
C GLY A 101 1.64 3.09 30.52
N VAL A 102 0.64 2.33 30.06
CA VAL A 102 -0.06 1.29 30.85
C VAL A 102 0.69 -0.07 30.78
N VAL A 103 1.60 -0.21 29.82
CA VAL A 103 2.33 -1.46 29.49
C VAL A 103 3.83 -1.36 29.83
N GLY A 104 4.31 -0.27 30.43
CA GLY A 104 5.74 0.08 30.48
C GLY A 104 6.48 -0.10 31.81
N GLY A 105 5.86 -0.69 32.84
CA GLY A 105 6.54 -0.94 34.11
C GLY A 105 7.23 -2.31 34.14
N GLY A 106 8.54 -2.36 33.84
CA GLY A 106 9.46 -3.46 34.17
C GLY A 106 8.86 -4.86 34.34
N TRP A 107 8.36 -5.46 33.26
CA TRP A 107 7.70 -6.77 33.34
C TRP A 107 8.72 -7.90 33.38
N GLN A 108 9.09 -8.31 34.59
CA GLN A 108 9.66 -9.63 34.81
C GLN A 108 8.66 -10.66 34.25
N ARG A 109 9.11 -11.53 33.33
CA ARG A 109 8.34 -12.68 32.81
C ARG A 109 7.97 -13.60 33.98
N SER A 110 6.88 -13.29 34.69
CA SER A 110 6.35 -14.13 35.75
C SER A 110 5.36 -15.14 35.18
N GLN A 111 5.37 -16.34 35.77
CA GLN A 111 4.43 -17.41 35.44
C GLN A 111 2.98 -16.93 35.59
N GLY A 112 2.12 -17.29 34.62
CA GLY A 112 0.68 -16.95 34.62
C GLY A 112 0.23 -16.05 33.45
N ALA A 113 0.77 -16.23 32.24
CA ALA A 113 0.29 -15.54 31.04
C ALA A 113 -1.18 -15.92 30.76
N ALA A 114 -1.98 -14.93 30.35
CA ALA A 114 -3.37 -15.16 29.96
C ALA A 114 -3.46 -16.00 28.67
N ASN A 115 -4.51 -16.81 28.58
CA ASN A 115 -4.85 -17.55 27.38
C ASN A 115 -5.55 -16.62 26.40
N VAL A 116 -5.03 -16.53 25.18
CA VAL A 116 -5.59 -15.68 24.12
C VAL A 116 -6.01 -16.57 22.95
N LEU A 117 -7.25 -16.39 22.49
CA LEU A 117 -7.79 -16.99 21.28
C LEU A 117 -7.90 -15.91 20.21
N ILE A 118 -7.34 -16.17 19.03
CA ILE A 118 -7.63 -15.45 17.80
C ILE A 118 -8.46 -16.39 16.92
N ALA A 119 -9.74 -16.07 16.73
CA ALA A 119 -10.66 -16.86 15.91
C ALA A 119 -11.17 -16.00 14.75
N TYR A 120 -11.02 -16.47 13.51
CA TYR A 120 -11.32 -15.65 12.34
C TYR A 120 -11.84 -16.47 11.15
N SER A 121 -12.62 -15.83 10.28
CA SER A 121 -13.03 -16.44 9.00
C SER A 121 -11.82 -16.73 8.12
N ASP A 122 -11.88 -17.76 7.29
CA ASP A 122 -10.85 -18.07 6.31
C ASP A 122 -10.82 -17.05 5.16
N GLY A 123 -9.65 -16.88 4.53
CA GLY A 123 -9.47 -15.97 3.40
C GLY A 123 -8.06 -15.39 3.36
N PRO A 124 -7.49 -15.05 2.19
CA PRO A 124 -6.07 -14.74 2.04
C PRO A 124 -5.65 -13.48 2.81
N HIS A 125 -6.40 -12.39 2.66
CA HIS A 125 -6.13 -11.13 3.37
C HIS A 125 -6.37 -11.24 4.86
N LEU A 126 -7.50 -11.82 5.27
CA LEU A 126 -7.87 -11.90 6.68
C LEU A 126 -6.93 -12.83 7.46
N SER A 127 -6.45 -13.91 6.84
CA SER A 127 -5.41 -14.78 7.42
C SER A 127 -4.10 -14.03 7.63
N LYS A 128 -3.68 -13.20 6.66
CA LYS A 128 -2.48 -12.36 6.82
C LYS A 128 -2.67 -11.31 7.90
N LEU A 129 -3.85 -10.68 8.00
CA LEU A 129 -4.16 -9.74 9.09
C LEU A 129 -4.18 -10.44 10.45
N ALA A 130 -4.77 -11.63 10.54
CA ALA A 130 -4.80 -12.45 11.76
C ALA A 130 -3.37 -12.81 12.22
N ALA A 131 -2.47 -13.15 11.30
CA ALA A 131 -1.06 -13.42 11.61
C ALA A 131 -0.34 -12.17 12.18
N VAL A 132 -0.74 -10.97 11.74
CA VAL A 132 -0.19 -9.72 12.29
C VAL A 132 -0.74 -9.44 13.70
N VAL A 133 -2.03 -9.69 13.94
CA VAL A 133 -2.61 -9.64 15.30
C VAL A 133 -1.92 -10.66 16.21
N GLU A 134 -1.68 -11.87 15.71
CA GLU A 134 -0.95 -12.92 16.41
C GLU A 134 0.46 -12.46 16.80
N ALA A 135 1.20 -11.84 15.88
CA ALA A 135 2.52 -11.29 16.17
C ALA A 135 2.47 -10.27 17.32
N GLY A 136 1.48 -9.38 17.33
CA GLY A 136 1.25 -8.46 18.44
C GLY A 136 0.98 -9.18 19.77
N ALA A 137 0.09 -10.17 19.78
CA ALA A 137 -0.16 -10.97 20.98
C ALA A 137 1.10 -11.69 21.48
N ARG A 138 1.93 -12.22 20.56
CA ARG A 138 3.20 -12.90 20.88
C ARG A 138 4.24 -11.96 21.48
N ASN A 139 4.26 -10.67 21.12
CA ASN A 139 5.15 -9.70 21.76
C ASN A 139 4.93 -9.61 23.27
N VAL A 140 3.70 -9.86 23.74
CA VAL A 140 3.35 -9.87 25.16
C VAL A 140 3.49 -11.27 25.79
N LEU A 141 2.96 -12.30 25.12
CA LEU A 141 2.88 -13.65 25.69
C LEU A 141 4.18 -14.46 25.55
N GLY A 142 5.09 -14.03 24.67
CA GLY A 142 6.33 -14.71 24.32
C GLY A 142 6.18 -15.73 23.18
N ASN A 143 7.26 -15.90 22.41
CA ASN A 143 7.32 -16.87 21.32
C ASN A 143 7.27 -18.32 21.85
N GLY A 144 6.56 -19.20 21.13
CA GLY A 144 6.44 -20.62 21.50
C GLY A 144 5.51 -20.92 22.69
N THR A 145 4.77 -19.92 23.20
CA THR A 145 3.81 -20.11 24.29
C THR A 145 2.62 -20.98 23.87
N LYS A 146 2.13 -21.81 24.81
CA LYS A 146 0.85 -22.53 24.67
C LYS A 146 -0.37 -21.66 25.01
N SER A 147 -0.15 -20.46 25.53
CA SER A 147 -1.21 -19.51 25.92
C SER A 147 -1.79 -18.72 24.75
N LEU A 148 -1.48 -19.09 23.50
CA LEU A 148 -2.05 -18.47 22.30
C LEU A 148 -2.57 -19.55 21.36
N ARG A 149 -3.85 -19.47 21.00
CA ARG A 149 -4.47 -20.29 19.95
C ARG A 149 -4.92 -19.38 18.82
N VAL A 150 -4.63 -19.81 17.60
CA VAL A 150 -5.10 -19.17 16.37
C VAL A 150 -5.91 -20.21 15.61
N ARG A 151 -7.19 -19.91 15.33
CA ARG A 151 -8.15 -20.84 14.74
C ARG A 151 -8.90 -20.16 13.59
N THR A 152 -9.05 -20.88 12.49
CA THR A 152 -10.13 -20.58 11.55
C THR A 152 -11.47 -21.01 12.17
N LEU A 153 -12.57 -20.38 11.75
CA LEU A 153 -13.89 -20.71 12.32
C LEU A 153 -14.31 -22.17 12.11
N ASP A 154 -13.81 -22.86 11.08
CA ASP A 154 -14.09 -24.30 10.89
C ASP A 154 -13.45 -25.19 11.97
N ASN A 155 -12.42 -24.67 12.65
CA ASN A 155 -11.64 -25.38 13.65
C ASN A 155 -11.75 -24.77 15.05
N ALA A 156 -12.62 -23.76 15.22
CA ALA A 156 -12.86 -23.11 16.50
C ALA A 156 -14.15 -23.64 17.10
N SER A 157 -14.17 -23.91 18.41
CA SER A 157 -15.41 -24.27 19.12
C SER A 157 -15.62 -23.40 20.35
N PHE A 158 -16.88 -23.18 20.71
CA PHE A 158 -17.23 -22.47 21.94
C PHE A 158 -16.67 -23.21 23.17
N ALA A 159 -16.93 -24.52 23.26
CA ALA A 159 -16.58 -25.34 24.42
C ALA A 159 -15.07 -25.45 24.65
N ASP A 160 -14.26 -25.61 23.59
CA ASP A 160 -12.84 -25.90 23.74
C ASP A 160 -11.94 -24.67 23.67
N ASP A 161 -12.30 -23.69 22.82
CA ASP A 161 -11.44 -22.54 22.55
C ASP A 161 -11.92 -21.29 23.29
N VAL A 162 -13.21 -20.94 23.18
CA VAL A 162 -13.75 -19.72 23.82
C VAL A 162 -13.73 -19.84 25.34
N MET A 163 -14.14 -21.00 25.88
CA MET A 163 -14.10 -21.24 27.32
C MET A 163 -12.68 -21.31 27.87
N TRP A 164 -11.72 -21.84 27.11
CA TRP A 164 -10.31 -21.89 27.48
C TRP A 164 -9.64 -20.50 27.59
N ALA A 165 -10.10 -19.55 26.78
CA ALA A 165 -9.44 -18.24 26.63
C ALA A 165 -9.81 -17.23 27.73
N ASP A 166 -8.87 -16.41 28.16
CA ASP A 166 -9.13 -15.18 28.92
C ASP A 166 -9.41 -13.98 28.00
N ALA A 167 -8.94 -14.03 26.76
CA ALA A 167 -9.23 -13.04 25.72
C ALA A 167 -9.60 -13.72 24.40
N VAL A 168 -10.63 -13.20 23.74
CA VAL A 168 -11.05 -13.63 22.42
C VAL A 168 -10.95 -12.44 21.47
N ILE A 169 -10.19 -12.63 20.39
CA ILE A 169 -10.02 -11.67 19.31
C ILE A 169 -10.70 -12.24 18.06
N LEU A 170 -11.80 -11.65 17.63
CA LEU A 170 -12.62 -12.14 16.51
C LEU A 170 -12.32 -11.41 15.20
N GLY A 171 -12.06 -12.17 14.13
CA GLY A 171 -11.78 -11.65 12.79
C GLY A 171 -12.85 -12.02 11.75
N THR A 172 -13.39 -11.05 11.00
CA THR A 172 -14.36 -11.34 9.92
C THR A 172 -14.10 -10.50 8.68
N HIS A 173 -14.57 -10.99 7.52
CA HIS A 173 -14.76 -10.13 6.35
C HIS A 173 -15.96 -9.20 6.55
N VAL A 174 -15.87 -8.00 5.98
CA VAL A 174 -17.04 -7.11 5.83
C VAL A 174 -17.86 -7.58 4.64
N VAL A 175 -19.14 -7.88 4.88
CA VAL A 175 -20.10 -8.28 3.84
C VAL A 175 -21.25 -7.26 3.83
N ASN A 176 -21.24 -6.33 2.88
CA ASN A 176 -22.26 -5.27 2.78
C ASN A 176 -22.46 -4.52 4.11
N ALA A 177 -21.37 -4.07 4.74
CA ALA A 177 -21.34 -3.46 6.07
C ALA A 177 -21.86 -4.34 7.23
N ASN A 178 -21.98 -5.65 7.02
CA ASN A 178 -22.36 -6.64 8.01
C ASN A 178 -21.23 -7.63 8.30
N VAL A 179 -21.40 -8.34 9.41
CA VAL A 179 -20.60 -9.50 9.79
C VAL A 179 -20.84 -10.62 8.78
N GLU A 180 -19.77 -11.33 8.41
CA GLU A 180 -19.88 -12.49 7.53
C GLU A 180 -20.77 -13.59 8.16
N PRO A 181 -21.62 -14.27 7.38
CA PRO A 181 -22.50 -15.32 7.90
C PRO A 181 -21.78 -16.41 8.70
N LYS A 182 -20.53 -16.76 8.35
CA LYS A 182 -19.73 -17.76 9.06
C LYS A 182 -19.43 -17.33 10.51
N MET A 183 -19.06 -16.07 10.71
CA MET A 183 -18.83 -15.49 12.03
C MET A 183 -20.13 -15.34 12.82
N ALA A 184 -21.21 -14.91 12.16
CA ALA A 184 -22.53 -14.83 12.79
C ALA A 184 -23.01 -16.21 13.28
N LYS A 185 -22.78 -17.27 12.50
CA LYS A 185 -23.07 -18.65 12.90
C LYS A 185 -22.23 -19.06 14.10
N PHE A 186 -20.91 -18.85 14.08
CA PHE A 186 -20.03 -19.18 15.20
C PHE A 186 -20.46 -18.50 16.51
N LEU A 187 -20.83 -17.21 16.46
CA LEU A 187 -21.35 -16.49 17.63
C LEU A 187 -22.71 -17.03 18.11
N SER A 188 -23.58 -17.49 17.19
CA SER A 188 -24.87 -18.06 17.55
C SER A 188 -24.78 -19.39 18.32
N GLU A 189 -23.63 -20.05 18.28
CA GLU A 189 -23.36 -21.31 18.97
C GLU A 189 -22.86 -21.10 20.42
N TRP A 190 -22.60 -19.85 20.82
CA TRP A 190 -22.11 -19.53 22.16
C TRP A 190 -23.24 -19.62 23.20
N SER A 191 -22.98 -20.28 24.32
CA SER A 191 -24.00 -20.46 25.35
C SER A 191 -24.19 -19.19 26.19
N PHE A 192 -25.44 -18.78 26.37
CA PHE A 192 -25.82 -17.72 27.32
C PHE A 192 -25.82 -18.18 28.79
N THR A 193 -25.67 -19.49 29.07
CA THR A 193 -25.60 -20.00 30.44
C THR A 193 -24.21 -19.90 31.05
N GLU A 194 -23.19 -19.73 30.22
CA GLU A 194 -21.80 -19.62 30.66
C GLU A 194 -21.42 -18.18 31.01
N ASP A 195 -20.54 -18.03 31.98
CA ASP A 195 -20.05 -16.71 32.38
C ASP A 195 -18.80 -16.30 31.58
N LEU A 196 -19.02 -15.42 30.60
CA LEU A 196 -17.94 -14.80 29.82
C LEU A 196 -17.58 -13.39 30.30
N SER A 197 -18.18 -12.89 31.40
CA SER A 197 -18.05 -11.48 31.80
C SER A 197 -16.65 -11.03 32.18
N GLN A 198 -15.82 -12.01 32.53
CA GLN A 198 -14.46 -11.79 32.93
C GLN A 198 -13.44 -11.93 31.79
N LYS A 199 -13.93 -12.18 30.56
CA LYS A 199 -13.10 -12.33 29.37
C LYS A 199 -12.98 -10.99 28.63
N ILE A 200 -11.82 -10.79 28.01
CA ILE A 200 -11.58 -9.67 27.09
C ILE A 200 -12.14 -10.00 25.71
N GLY A 201 -12.88 -9.07 25.12
CA GLY A 201 -13.36 -9.13 23.75
C GLY A 201 -12.69 -8.07 22.87
N ALA A 202 -12.12 -8.48 21.75
CA ALA A 202 -11.52 -7.58 20.76
C ALA A 202 -11.84 -8.06 19.34
N VAL A 203 -11.76 -7.18 18.34
CA VAL A 203 -12.19 -7.50 16.97
C VAL A 203 -11.26 -6.93 15.91
N PHE A 204 -11.20 -7.59 14.76
CA PHE A 204 -10.57 -7.08 13.55
C PHE A 204 -11.33 -7.45 12.29
N VAL A 205 -11.15 -6.69 11.21
CA VAL A 205 -11.85 -6.91 9.94
C VAL A 205 -10.98 -6.64 8.71
N THR A 206 -11.34 -7.26 7.60
CA THR A 206 -10.91 -6.79 6.26
C THR A 206 -12.11 -6.23 5.51
N SER A 207 -11.95 -5.08 4.85
CA SER A 207 -12.99 -4.40 4.06
C SER A 207 -12.51 -4.15 2.63
N GLY A 208 -13.47 -4.09 1.70
CA GLY A 208 -13.18 -3.76 0.31
C GLY A 208 -12.71 -2.32 0.13
N GLY A 209 -13.28 -1.36 0.86
CA GLY A 209 -12.95 0.06 0.71
C GLY A 209 -13.00 0.85 2.03
N ILE A 210 -12.39 2.03 2.03
CA ILE A 210 -12.53 3.04 3.08
C ILE A 210 -13.98 3.47 3.13
N SER A 211 -14.55 3.56 4.34
CA SER A 211 -15.96 3.94 4.51
C SER A 211 -16.93 2.95 3.84
N ALA A 212 -16.54 1.68 3.68
CA ALA A 212 -17.35 0.63 3.08
C ALA A 212 -17.93 -0.36 4.12
N GLY A 213 -17.93 0.02 5.40
CA GLY A 213 -18.64 -0.69 6.47
C GLY A 213 -17.75 -1.42 7.48
N GLU A 214 -16.46 -1.16 7.48
CA GLU A 214 -15.48 -1.71 8.43
C GLU A 214 -15.83 -1.35 9.89
N GLU A 215 -16.17 -0.09 10.15
CA GLU A 215 -16.52 0.37 11.49
C GLU A 215 -17.84 -0.22 11.96
N LEU A 216 -18.85 -0.26 11.08
CA LEU A 216 -20.17 -0.83 11.41
C LEU A 216 -20.06 -2.33 11.73
N THR A 217 -19.24 -3.05 10.97
CA THR A 217 -19.02 -4.48 11.19
C THR A 217 -18.28 -4.73 12.51
N MET A 218 -17.24 -3.95 12.81
CA MET A 218 -16.55 -4.05 14.10
C MET A 218 -17.48 -3.75 15.27
N VAL A 219 -18.24 -2.65 15.22
CA VAL A 219 -19.20 -2.30 16.27
C VAL A 219 -20.27 -3.38 16.46
N ASN A 220 -20.75 -4.01 15.38
CA ASN A 220 -21.69 -5.13 15.44
C ASN A 220 -21.11 -6.35 16.19
N LEU A 221 -19.86 -6.72 15.89
CA LEU A 221 -19.17 -7.75 16.67
C LEU A 221 -18.99 -7.36 18.14
N LEU A 222 -18.59 -6.11 18.42
CA LEU A 222 -18.45 -5.62 19.79
C LEU A 222 -19.79 -5.67 20.55
N HIS A 223 -20.89 -5.31 19.91
CA HIS A 223 -22.24 -5.44 20.47
C HIS A 223 -22.55 -6.90 20.83
N SER A 224 -22.20 -7.84 19.95
CA SER A 224 -22.39 -9.26 20.21
C SER A 224 -21.59 -9.73 21.44
N LEU A 225 -20.33 -9.29 21.58
CA LEU A 225 -19.50 -9.59 22.75
C LEU A 225 -20.03 -8.95 24.04
N MET A 226 -20.66 -7.78 23.97
CA MET A 226 -21.30 -7.13 25.12
C MET A 226 -22.54 -7.88 25.63
N ILE A 227 -23.28 -8.59 24.78
CA ILE A 227 -24.38 -9.46 25.23
C ILE A 227 -23.83 -10.55 26.18
N PHE A 228 -22.64 -11.06 25.91
CA PHE A 228 -21.93 -11.98 26.79
C PHE A 228 -21.20 -11.29 27.96
N ARG A 229 -21.44 -10.00 28.16
CA ARG A 229 -20.91 -9.17 29.26
C ARG A 229 -19.38 -9.05 29.28
N MET A 230 -18.72 -9.33 28.15
CA MET A 230 -17.27 -9.27 28.04
C MET A 230 -16.75 -7.83 28.18
N ILE A 231 -15.51 -7.69 28.63
CA ILE A 231 -14.82 -6.40 28.70
C ILE A 231 -14.24 -6.10 27.32
N ILE A 232 -14.73 -5.03 26.68
CA ILE A 232 -14.36 -4.69 25.32
C ILE A 232 -13.05 -3.89 25.26
N VAL A 233 -12.15 -4.31 24.36
CA VAL A 233 -10.85 -3.70 24.12
C VAL A 233 -10.70 -3.37 22.64
N GLY A 234 -10.67 -2.07 22.33
CA GLY A 234 -10.27 -1.55 21.03
C GLY A 234 -8.78 -1.68 20.73
N GLY A 235 -8.34 -1.18 19.59
CA GLY A 235 -6.94 -1.09 19.23
C GLY A 235 -6.12 -0.15 20.11
N GLU A 236 -4.82 -0.13 19.87
CA GLU A 236 -3.85 0.64 20.66
C GLU A 236 -4.03 2.16 20.51
N ARG A 237 -4.35 2.59 19.29
CA ARG A 237 -4.45 3.99 18.89
C ARG A 237 -5.91 4.41 18.81
N TRP A 238 -6.19 5.69 19.01
CA TRP A 238 -7.53 6.25 18.79
C TRP A 238 -8.02 6.03 17.34
N THR A 239 -7.10 5.96 16.37
CA THR A 239 -7.37 5.61 14.96
C THR A 239 -7.70 4.13 14.72
N SER A 240 -7.83 3.35 15.79
CA SER A 240 -8.20 1.93 15.83
C SER A 240 -9.15 1.67 17.00
N ALA A 241 -9.94 2.66 17.41
CA ALA A 241 -10.71 2.63 18.65
C ALA A 241 -11.69 1.45 18.75
N PHE A 242 -12.25 0.97 17.63
CA PHE A 242 -13.18 -0.16 17.61
C PHE A 242 -12.51 -1.52 17.38
N GLY A 243 -11.23 -1.52 17.04
CA GLY A 243 -10.51 -2.71 16.59
C GLY A 243 -9.49 -2.38 15.50
N ALA A 244 -8.93 -3.40 14.87
CA ALA A 244 -8.05 -3.24 13.72
C ALA A 244 -8.81 -3.54 12.42
N SER A 245 -8.61 -2.74 11.38
CA SER A 245 -9.14 -3.03 10.06
C SER A 245 -8.04 -2.97 9.01
N ALA A 246 -8.23 -3.70 7.91
CA ALA A 246 -7.44 -3.52 6.69
C ALA A 246 -8.35 -3.35 5.48
N ILE A 247 -8.01 -2.36 4.65
CA ILE A 247 -8.68 -2.14 3.36
C ILE A 247 -7.89 -2.88 2.29
N VAL A 248 -8.58 -3.65 1.44
CA VAL A 248 -7.92 -4.59 0.51
C VAL A 248 -8.48 -4.62 -0.91
N GLY A 249 -9.60 -3.92 -1.17
CA GLY A 249 -10.31 -3.95 -2.46
C GLY A 249 -10.35 -2.62 -3.21
N GLU A 250 -9.60 -1.61 -2.76
CA GLU A 250 -9.51 -0.29 -3.42
C GLU A 250 -8.06 0.22 -3.46
N GLY A 251 -7.79 1.17 -4.35
CA GLY A 251 -6.47 1.80 -4.44
C GLY A 251 -6.16 2.68 -3.22
N PRO A 252 -4.90 2.70 -2.73
CA PRO A 252 -3.73 2.00 -3.27
C PRO A 252 -3.49 0.63 -2.61
N PHE A 253 -4.50 0.03 -1.97
CA PHE A 253 -4.35 -1.20 -1.18
C PHE A 253 -4.63 -2.50 -1.95
N ALA A 254 -5.34 -2.41 -3.08
CA ALA A 254 -5.46 -3.48 -4.06
C ALA A 254 -4.42 -3.29 -5.19
N PRO A 255 -3.98 -4.35 -5.89
CA PRO A 255 -3.08 -4.26 -7.04
C PRO A 255 -3.53 -3.33 -8.17
N ALA A 256 -2.55 -2.77 -8.88
CA ALA A 256 -2.78 -1.80 -9.96
C ALA A 256 -3.44 -2.41 -11.21
N ASP A 257 -3.32 -3.71 -11.43
CA ASP A 257 -3.95 -4.42 -12.56
C ASP A 257 -5.47 -4.61 -12.37
N GLN A 258 -5.94 -4.53 -11.12
CA GLN A 258 -7.36 -4.54 -10.77
C GLN A 258 -8.02 -3.15 -10.96
N THR A 259 -7.23 -2.12 -11.27
CA THR A 259 -7.71 -0.76 -11.52
C THR A 259 -7.30 -0.29 -12.91
N SER A 260 -8.27 0.15 -13.72
CA SER A 260 -7.97 0.69 -15.06
C SER A 260 -6.95 1.84 -14.94
N PRO A 261 -5.92 1.92 -15.81
CA PRO A 261 -4.89 2.96 -15.70
C PRO A 261 -5.42 4.40 -15.66
N GLU A 262 -6.57 4.64 -16.28
CA GLU A 262 -7.27 5.94 -16.30
C GLU A 262 -8.07 6.22 -15.01
N LEU A 263 -8.33 5.20 -14.18
CA LEU A 263 -9.06 5.27 -12.91
C LEU A 263 -8.15 5.17 -11.67
N ARG A 264 -6.83 5.24 -11.86
CA ARG A 264 -5.89 5.17 -10.74
C ARG A 264 -5.83 6.50 -10.02
N ASP A 265 -6.30 6.52 -8.78
CA ASP A 265 -6.19 7.68 -7.89
C ASP A 265 -4.74 7.94 -7.42
N PHE A 266 -3.83 6.96 -7.59
CA PHE A 266 -2.45 7.01 -7.07
C PHE A 266 -1.39 6.64 -8.14
N PRO A 267 -0.12 7.03 -7.95
CA PRO A 267 0.99 6.55 -8.78
C PRO A 267 1.20 5.03 -8.68
N PRO A 268 1.71 4.34 -9.73
CA PRO A 268 1.88 2.87 -9.74
C PRO A 268 2.72 2.30 -8.59
N ILE A 269 3.69 3.07 -8.07
CA ILE A 269 4.54 2.66 -6.95
C ILE A 269 3.78 2.51 -5.62
N CYS A 270 2.59 3.09 -5.51
CA CYS A 270 1.77 3.01 -4.31
C CYS A 270 0.99 1.69 -4.19
N TYR A 271 0.82 0.97 -5.30
CA TYR A 271 0.03 -0.26 -5.34
C TYR A 271 0.88 -1.47 -4.95
N PRO A 272 0.34 -2.42 -4.18
CA PRO A 272 1.07 -3.62 -3.82
C PRO A 272 1.33 -4.51 -5.04
N THR A 273 2.46 -5.22 -4.99
CA THR A 273 2.80 -6.28 -5.94
C THR A 273 2.21 -7.63 -5.55
N ASP A 274 2.12 -7.91 -4.25
CA ASP A 274 1.44 -9.09 -3.70
C ASP A 274 -0.06 -8.78 -3.56
N PRO A 275 -0.94 -9.47 -4.31
CA PRO A 275 -2.37 -9.19 -4.34
C PRO A 275 -3.04 -9.39 -2.99
N ASP A 276 -2.47 -10.24 -2.14
CA ASP A 276 -3.04 -10.56 -0.84
C ASP A 276 -2.38 -9.75 0.29
N SER A 277 -1.46 -8.82 -0.03
CA SER A 277 -0.71 -8.10 1.00
C SER A 277 -1.58 -7.18 1.84
N ILE A 278 -1.16 -6.97 3.08
CA ILE A 278 -1.74 -5.98 3.98
C ILE A 278 -0.79 -4.78 4.03
N HIS A 279 -1.31 -3.59 3.74
CA HIS A 279 -0.52 -2.36 3.80
C HIS A 279 -0.05 -2.07 5.24
N ASP A 280 1.17 -1.57 5.40
CA ASP A 280 1.83 -1.42 6.72
C ASP A 280 1.04 -0.55 7.71
N MET A 281 0.34 0.46 7.20
CA MET A 281 -0.60 1.28 7.99
C MET A 281 -1.63 0.45 8.78
N PHE A 282 -2.11 -0.65 8.20
CA PHE A 282 -3.05 -1.56 8.86
C PHE A 282 -2.34 -2.56 9.76
N LYS A 283 -1.12 -2.98 9.38
CA LYS A 283 -0.31 -3.90 10.20
C LYS A 283 -0.02 -3.32 11.58
N ASP A 284 0.38 -2.05 11.64
CA ASP A 284 0.65 -1.35 12.91
C ASP A 284 -0.54 -1.41 13.88
N LYS A 285 -1.75 -1.18 13.38
CA LYS A 285 -2.98 -1.21 14.18
C LYS A 285 -3.31 -2.64 14.65
N ALA A 286 -3.07 -3.64 13.80
CA ALA A 286 -3.28 -5.05 14.12
C ALA A 286 -2.28 -5.56 15.18
N ILE A 287 -1.00 -5.19 15.07
CA ILE A 287 0.01 -5.48 16.10
C ILE A 287 -0.44 -4.88 17.43
N GLY A 288 -0.78 -3.59 17.42
CA GLY A 288 -1.23 -2.88 18.62
C GLY A 288 -2.48 -3.49 19.26
N LEU A 289 -3.44 -3.97 18.44
CA LEU A 289 -4.62 -4.69 18.94
C LEU A 289 -4.23 -5.97 19.69
N GLY A 290 -3.36 -6.79 19.08
CA GLY A 290 -2.87 -8.03 19.67
C GLY A 290 -2.12 -7.80 20.99
N GLU A 291 -1.20 -6.83 21.00
CA GLU A 291 -0.45 -6.43 22.19
C GLU A 291 -1.39 -5.96 23.31
N ARG A 292 -2.34 -5.08 22.99
CA ARG A 292 -3.24 -4.50 23.98
C ARG A 292 -4.19 -5.53 24.58
N ALA A 293 -4.80 -6.39 23.76
CA ALA A 293 -5.68 -7.45 24.23
C ALA A 293 -4.94 -8.45 25.14
N ALA A 294 -3.76 -8.91 24.72
CA ALA A 294 -2.95 -9.84 25.51
C ALA A 294 -2.44 -9.23 26.83
N SER A 295 -2.04 -7.94 26.80
CA SER A 295 -1.56 -7.22 27.97
C SER A 295 -2.66 -7.06 29.03
N ILE A 296 -3.83 -6.55 28.62
CA ILE A 296 -4.96 -6.35 29.54
C ILE A 296 -5.42 -7.69 30.12
N ALA A 297 -5.55 -8.73 29.29
CA ALA A 297 -5.93 -10.06 29.76
C ALA A 297 -4.95 -10.63 30.78
N THR A 298 -3.64 -10.47 30.53
CA THR A 298 -2.59 -10.91 31.46
C THR A 298 -2.66 -10.16 32.79
N GLN A 299 -2.90 -8.85 32.77
CA GLN A 299 -3.07 -8.04 33.98
C GLN A 299 -4.31 -8.49 34.78
N LEU A 300 -5.43 -8.69 34.09
CA LEU A 300 -6.69 -9.10 34.73
C LEU A 300 -6.58 -10.50 35.34
N ARG A 301 -5.91 -11.43 34.65
CA ARG A 301 -5.65 -12.78 35.16
C ARG A 301 -4.76 -12.76 36.40
N ARG A 302 -3.69 -11.96 36.40
CA ARG A 302 -2.80 -11.79 37.56
C ARG A 302 -3.55 -11.24 38.76
N ALA A 303 -4.30 -10.16 38.58
CA ALA A 303 -5.12 -9.58 39.64
C ALA A 303 -6.09 -10.60 40.26
N ARG A 304 -6.72 -11.45 39.43
CA ARG A 304 -7.60 -12.53 39.90
C ARG A 304 -6.85 -13.57 40.74
N VAL A 305 -5.68 -14.02 40.26
CA VAL A 305 -4.86 -15.02 40.98
C VAL A 305 -4.40 -14.46 42.32
N ASP A 306 -4.01 -13.18 42.37
CA ASP A 306 -3.58 -12.53 43.61
C ASP A 306 -4.73 -12.39 44.61
N LEU A 307 -5.92 -11.96 44.14
CA LEU A 307 -7.13 -11.90 44.98
C LEU A 307 -7.54 -13.28 45.52
N SER A 308 -7.43 -14.35 44.71
CA SER A 308 -7.75 -15.70 45.16
C SER A 308 -6.76 -16.28 46.17
N ARG A 309 -5.56 -15.72 46.28
CA ARG A 309 -4.55 -16.13 47.27
C ARG A 309 -4.70 -15.43 48.61
N GLN A 310 -5.44 -14.31 48.64
CA GLN A 310 -5.67 -13.53 49.85
C GLN A 310 -6.90 -14.00 50.65
N ASN A 311 -7.77 -14.81 50.03
CA ASN A 311 -8.92 -15.47 50.65
C ASN A 311 -8.60 -16.93 50.95
#